data_AF-A0A0C2WBQ6-F1
#
_entry.id   AF-A0A0C2WBQ6-F1
#
_cell.length_a   1.000
_cell.length_b   1.000
_cell.length_c   1.000
_cell.angle_alpha   90.00
_cell.angle_beta   90.00
_cell.angle_gamma   90.00
#
_symmetry.space_group_name_H-M   'P 1'
#
loop_
_entity.id
_entity.type
_entity.pdbx_description
1 polymer ?
#
loop_
_entity_poly.entity_id
_entity_poly.type
_entity_poly.pdbx_seq_one_letter_code
_entity_poly.pdbx_strand_id
1 'polypeptide(L)'
;MTRSDINKTNWVIYGFALFAGIALTIVAFVETANPGTGPDAGQSRFFFSPNEALMYAAVSFLFILLLLLVWKKIKPYHVAALTFVSALLINNLVLSVTSGWVGLAGMMILFFGAILAVLMTLFVFIATWIAKKRILAEG
;
A
#
# COMPACT_ATOMS: atom_id res chain seq x y z
N MET A 1 -1.57 -4.68 26.57
CA MET A 1 -1.33 -5.22 25.22
C MET A 1 0.15 -5.53 25.10
N THR A 2 0.52 -6.77 24.75
CA THR A 2 1.92 -7.15 24.61
C THR A 2 2.48 -6.69 23.27
N ARG A 3 3.82 -6.63 23.12
CA ARG A 3 4.46 -6.35 21.81
C ARG A 3 4.07 -7.36 20.73
N SER A 4 3.81 -8.61 21.13
CA SER A 4 3.33 -9.67 20.24
C SER A 4 1.95 -9.34 19.68
N ASP A 5 1.03 -8.88 20.54
CA ASP A 5 -0.33 -8.51 20.13
C ASP A 5 -0.32 -7.33 19.15
N ILE A 6 0.50 -6.31 19.41
CA ILE A 6 0.63 -5.12 18.52
C ILE A 6 1.10 -5.55 17.13
N ASN A 7 2.14 -6.40 17.07
CA ASN A 7 2.64 -6.92 15.81
C ASN A 7 1.58 -7.76 15.09
N LYS A 8 0.88 -8.65 15.80
CA LYS A 8 -0.17 -9.49 15.24
C LYS A 8 -1.31 -8.64 14.64
N THR A 9 -1.78 -7.63 15.36
CA THR A 9 -2.81 -6.70 14.87
C THR A 9 -2.37 -6.00 13.58
N ASN A 10 -1.14 -5.48 13.53
CA ASN A 10 -0.64 -4.83 12.32
C ASN A 10 -0.55 -5.78 11.12
N TRP A 11 -0.11 -7.02 11.32
CA TRP A 11 -0.06 -8.03 10.25
C TRP A 11 -1.46 -8.39 9.74
N VAL A 12 -2.45 -8.49 10.64
CA VAL A 12 -3.85 -8.73 10.25
C VAL A 12 -4.38 -7.56 9.43
N ILE A 13 -4.19 -6.32 9.89
CA ILE A 13 -4.61 -5.10 9.16
C ILE A 13 -3.96 -5.04 7.78
N TYR A 14 -2.65 -5.30 7.71
CA TYR A 14 -1.92 -5.36 6.45
C TYR A 14 -2.52 -6.41 5.49
N GLY A 15 -2.79 -7.62 5.98
CA GLY A 15 -3.35 -8.69 5.16
C GLY A 15 -4.71 -8.32 4.55
N PHE A 16 -5.62 -7.75 5.37
CA PHE A 16 -6.91 -7.27 4.88
C PHE A 16 -6.77 -6.13 3.87
N ALA A 17 -5.90 -5.15 4.15
CA ALA A 17 -5.67 -4.01 3.25
C ALA A 17 -5.07 -4.46 1.91
N LEU A 18 -4.12 -5.40 1.94
CA LEU A 18 -3.53 -5.96 0.74
C LEU A 18 -4.59 -6.69 -0.09
N PHE A 19 -5.41 -7.52 0.54
CA PHE A 19 -6.50 -8.22 -0.14
C PHE A 19 -7.50 -7.24 -0.78
N ALA A 20 -7.92 -6.20 -0.05
CA ALA A 20 -8.81 -5.17 -0.57
C ALA A 20 -8.20 -4.41 -1.76
N GLY A 21 -6.91 -4.05 -1.69
CA GLY A 21 -6.21 -3.39 -2.79
C GLY A 21 -6.12 -4.28 -4.04
N ILE A 22 -5.83 -5.57 -3.87
CA ILE A 22 -5.82 -6.54 -4.98
C ILE A 22 -7.22 -6.68 -5.58
N ALA A 23 -8.27 -6.82 -4.75
CA ALA A 23 -9.64 -6.93 -5.23
C ALA A 23 -10.07 -5.69 -6.02
N LEU A 24 -9.76 -4.49 -5.54
CA LEU A 24 -10.04 -3.24 -6.25
C LEU A 24 -9.27 -3.16 -7.58
N THR A 25 -8.02 -3.62 -7.61
CA THR A 25 -7.21 -3.69 -8.85
C THR A 25 -7.85 -4.63 -9.87
N ILE A 26 -8.33 -5.80 -9.43
CA ILE A 26 -9.03 -6.76 -10.30
C ILE A 26 -10.31 -6.13 -10.87
N VAL A 27 -11.13 -5.49 -10.03
CA VAL A 27 -12.35 -4.81 -10.47
C VAL A 27 -12.02 -3.75 -11.53
N ALA A 28 -11.02 -2.90 -11.24
CA ALA A 28 -10.60 -1.87 -12.18
C ALA A 28 -10.12 -2.44 -13.51
N PHE A 29 -9.40 -3.57 -13.50
CA PHE A 29 -8.95 -4.24 -14.73
C PHE A 29 -10.10 -4.88 -15.49
N VAL A 30 -11.08 -5.48 -14.81
CA VAL A 30 -12.29 -6.05 -15.44
C VAL A 30 -13.11 -4.95 -16.11
N GLU A 31 -13.32 -3.82 -15.43
CA GLU A 31 -14.01 -2.66 -16.01
C GLU A 31 -13.25 -2.09 -17.21
N THR A 32 -11.92 -2.06 -17.16
CA THR A 32 -11.09 -1.61 -18.29
C THR A 32 -11.16 -2.58 -19.48
N ALA A 33 -11.24 -3.89 -19.23
CA ALA A 33 -11.29 -4.92 -20.25
C ALA A 33 -12.63 -4.96 -21.00
N ASN A 34 -13.71 -4.56 -20.33
CA ASN A 34 -15.05 -4.56 -20.89
C ASN A 34 -15.69 -3.17 -20.75
N PRO A 35 -15.19 -2.16 -21.49
CA PRO A 35 -15.79 -0.84 -21.47
C PRO A 35 -17.23 -0.97 -22.00
N GLY A 36 -18.22 -0.60 -21.18
CA GLY A 36 -19.63 -0.66 -21.55
C GLY A 36 -19.95 0.21 -22.78
N THR A 37 -21.22 0.32 -23.17
CA THR A 37 -21.63 1.03 -24.40
C THR A 37 -22.05 2.49 -24.18
N GLY A 38 -21.68 3.10 -23.05
CA GLY A 38 -22.05 4.48 -22.68
C GLY A 38 -21.18 5.56 -23.33
N PRO A 39 -21.50 6.85 -23.16
CA PRO A 39 -20.67 7.96 -23.64
C PRO A 39 -19.27 8.01 -23.02
N ASP A 40 -19.07 7.36 -21.87
CA ASP A 40 -17.77 7.20 -21.21
C ASP A 40 -16.99 5.96 -21.68
N ALA A 41 -17.57 5.17 -22.60
CA ALA A 41 -16.92 4.01 -23.20
C ALA A 41 -15.62 4.40 -23.89
N GLY A 42 -14.51 3.78 -23.49
CA GLY A 42 -13.19 4.04 -24.07
C GLY A 42 -12.43 5.22 -23.44
N GLN A 43 -12.96 5.87 -22.40
CA GLN A 43 -12.17 6.84 -21.61
C GLN A 43 -11.04 6.17 -20.83
N SER A 44 -11.25 4.93 -20.39
CA SER A 44 -10.21 4.09 -19.78
C SER A 44 -9.86 2.94 -20.71
N ARG A 45 -8.56 2.65 -20.83
CA ARG A 45 -8.07 1.56 -21.68
C ARG A 45 -6.75 1.02 -21.16
N PHE A 46 -6.49 -0.25 -21.48
CA PHE A 46 -5.13 -0.77 -21.37
C PHE A 46 -4.23 -0.03 -22.35
N PHE A 47 -3.15 0.51 -21.83
CA PHE A 47 -2.14 1.21 -22.58
C PHE A 47 -0.78 0.86 -22.00
N PHE A 48 0.13 0.44 -22.85
CA PHE A 48 1.46 0.03 -22.43
C PHE A 48 2.50 0.82 -23.21
N SER A 49 3.25 1.65 -22.49
CA SER A 49 4.42 2.35 -22.98
C SER A 49 5.66 1.77 -22.31
N PRO A 50 6.63 1.20 -23.06
CA PRO A 50 7.84 0.65 -22.47
C PRO A 50 8.61 1.65 -21.60
N ASN A 51 8.61 2.94 -21.98
CA ASN A 51 9.28 3.99 -21.24
C ASN A 51 8.58 4.26 -19.89
N GLU A 52 7.25 4.33 -19.87
CA GLU A 52 6.48 4.52 -18.64
C GLU A 52 6.57 3.28 -17.74
N ALA A 53 6.46 2.10 -18.32
CA ALA A 53 6.60 0.83 -17.61
C ALA A 53 7.98 0.70 -16.94
N LEU A 54 9.06 1.04 -17.64
CA LEU A 54 10.40 1.07 -17.08
C LEU A 54 10.53 2.10 -15.94
N MET A 55 9.95 3.29 -16.11
CA MET A 55 9.95 4.33 -15.07
C MET A 55 9.25 3.83 -13.79
N TYR A 56 8.03 3.30 -13.90
CA TYR A 56 7.28 2.78 -12.75
C TYR A 56 7.94 1.55 -12.14
N ALA A 57 8.56 0.69 -12.94
CA ALA A 57 9.35 -0.45 -12.46
C ALA A 57 10.60 0.00 -11.68
N ALA A 58 11.32 1.02 -12.16
CA ALA A 58 12.50 1.57 -11.49
C ALA A 58 12.13 2.18 -10.13
N VAL A 59 11.05 2.96 -10.06
CA VAL A 59 10.53 3.49 -8.79
C VAL A 59 10.15 2.34 -7.84
N SER A 60 9.44 1.34 -8.35
CA SER A 60 9.04 0.16 -7.57
C SER A 60 10.25 -0.58 -7.00
N PHE A 61 11.27 -0.81 -7.82
CA PHE A 61 12.50 -1.48 -7.42
C PHE A 61 13.26 -0.68 -6.35
N LEU A 62 13.35 0.64 -6.49
CA LEU A 62 13.96 1.51 -5.49
C LEU A 62 13.29 1.35 -4.11
N PHE A 63 11.96 1.39 -4.05
CA PHE A 63 11.23 1.26 -2.79
C PHE A 63 11.32 -0.14 -2.18
N ILE A 64 11.35 -1.20 -3.01
CA ILE A 64 11.63 -2.56 -2.55
C ILE A 64 13.03 -2.63 -1.92
N LEU A 65 14.04 -2.09 -2.61
CA LEU A 65 15.42 -2.06 -2.12
C LEU A 65 15.53 -1.31 -0.78
N LEU A 66 14.94 -0.11 -0.70
CA LEU A 66 14.90 0.68 0.53
C LEU A 66 14.25 -0.11 1.66
N LEU A 67 13.10 -0.75 1.41
CA LEU A 67 12.40 -1.56 2.40
C LEU A 67 13.28 -2.71 2.90
N LEU A 68 13.96 -3.44 2.01
CA LEU A 68 14.85 -4.54 2.38
C LEU A 68 16.04 -4.06 3.23
N LEU A 69 16.66 -2.93 2.87
CA LEU A 69 17.80 -2.37 3.60
C LEU A 69 17.42 -1.92 5.01
N VAL A 70 16.22 -1.36 5.19
CA VAL A 70 15.77 -0.83 6.47
C VAL A 70 14.91 -1.80 7.27
N TRP A 71 14.48 -2.93 6.68
CA TRP A 71 13.50 -3.88 7.25
C TRP A 71 13.74 -4.22 8.71
N LYS A 72 14.99 -4.60 9.03
CA LYS A 72 15.38 -4.97 10.40
C LYS A 72 15.58 -3.76 11.31
N LYS A 73 15.94 -2.61 10.75
CA LYS A 73 16.23 -1.36 11.47
C LYS A 73 14.97 -0.61 11.92
N ILE A 74 13.88 -0.74 11.16
CA ILE A 74 12.62 -0.03 11.45
C ILE A 74 11.65 -0.83 12.32
N LYS A 75 12.06 -1.96 12.92
CA LYS A 75 11.21 -2.67 13.89
C LYS A 75 10.92 -1.74 15.08
N PRO A 76 9.66 -1.67 15.58
CA PRO A 76 8.47 -2.45 15.21
C PRO A 76 7.64 -1.93 14.02
N TYR A 77 7.98 -0.81 13.39
CA TYR A 77 7.24 -0.14 12.31
C TYR A 77 7.30 -0.79 10.92
N HIS A 78 8.11 -1.84 10.75
CA HIS A 78 8.29 -2.57 9.48
C HIS A 78 7.00 -2.95 8.74
N VAL A 79 5.94 -3.34 9.45
CA VAL A 79 4.65 -3.69 8.82
C VAL A 79 3.97 -2.46 8.21
N ALA A 80 4.03 -1.31 8.88
CA ALA A 80 3.47 -0.06 8.35
C ALA A 80 4.21 0.38 7.07
N ALA A 81 5.54 0.25 7.05
CA ALA A 81 6.33 0.51 5.85
C ALA A 81 5.98 -0.47 4.72
N LEU A 82 5.79 -1.76 5.03
CA LEU A 82 5.34 -2.75 4.06
C LEU A 82 3.97 -2.39 3.45
N THR A 83 3.02 -1.92 4.28
CA THR A 83 1.70 -1.45 3.81
C THR A 83 1.85 -0.34 2.78
N PHE A 84 2.66 0.69 3.08
CA PHE A 84 2.91 1.79 2.15
C PHE A 84 3.56 1.31 0.85
N VAL A 85 4.64 0.52 0.95
CA VAL A 85 5.35 0.02 -0.24
C VAL A 85 4.43 -0.86 -1.08
N SER A 86 3.64 -1.75 -0.48
CA SER A 86 2.70 -2.60 -1.23
C SER A 86 1.67 -1.76 -1.99
N ALA A 87 1.12 -0.71 -1.36
CA ALA A 87 0.17 0.18 -2.02
C ALA A 87 0.82 0.97 -3.17
N LEU A 88 2.07 1.42 -3.01
CA LEU A 88 2.84 2.05 -4.08
C LEU A 88 3.10 1.10 -5.25
N LEU A 89 3.45 -0.16 -4.98
CA LEU A 89 3.69 -1.17 -6.02
C LEU A 89 2.42 -1.45 -6.83
N ILE A 90 1.27 -1.59 -6.15
CA ILE A 90 -0.02 -1.79 -6.82
C ILE A 90 -0.40 -0.56 -7.65
N ASN A 91 -0.24 0.64 -7.12
CA ASN A 91 -0.45 1.88 -7.88
C ASN A 91 0.42 1.94 -9.14
N ASN A 92 1.71 1.67 -8.99
CA ASN A 92 2.66 1.70 -10.11
C ASN A 92 2.32 0.63 -11.16
N LEU A 93 1.85 -0.54 -10.73
CA LEU A 93 1.36 -1.57 -11.65
C LEU A 93 0.17 -1.03 -12.46
N VAL A 94 -0.85 -0.47 -11.80
CA VAL A 94 -2.03 0.08 -12.48
C VAL A 94 -1.63 1.17 -13.48
N LEU A 95 -0.81 2.14 -13.06
CA LEU A 95 -0.36 3.23 -13.94
C LEU A 95 0.55 2.76 -15.10
N SER A 96 1.25 1.64 -14.95
CA SER A 96 2.13 1.12 -16.00
C SER A 96 1.41 0.42 -17.16
N VAL A 97 0.15 -0.02 -16.95
CA VAL A 97 -0.60 -0.82 -17.92
C VAL A 97 -1.96 -0.21 -18.28
N THR A 98 -2.37 0.88 -17.63
CA THR A 98 -3.66 1.53 -17.86
C THR A 98 -3.49 3.03 -18.10
N SER A 99 -4.43 3.59 -18.87
CA SER A 99 -4.58 5.03 -19.06
C SER A 99 -6.04 5.43 -18.87
N GLY A 100 -6.29 6.68 -18.48
CA GLY A 100 -7.62 7.20 -18.18
C GLY A 100 -7.98 7.15 -16.69
N TRP A 101 -9.28 7.16 -16.39
CA TRP A 101 -9.81 7.25 -15.03
C TRP A 101 -9.48 6.02 -14.17
N VAL A 102 -9.22 4.86 -14.78
CA VAL A 102 -8.76 3.66 -14.07
C VAL A 102 -7.45 3.89 -13.31
N GLY A 103 -6.60 4.82 -13.77
CA GLY A 103 -5.42 5.23 -13.02
C GLY A 103 -5.74 5.80 -11.63
N LEU A 104 -6.93 6.37 -11.44
CA LEU A 104 -7.39 6.86 -10.13
C LEU A 104 -7.62 5.72 -9.14
N ALA A 105 -8.00 4.53 -9.58
CA ALA A 105 -8.11 3.37 -8.69
C ALA A 105 -6.73 3.04 -8.07
N GLY A 106 -5.66 3.07 -8.89
CA GLY A 106 -4.29 2.95 -8.41
C GLY A 106 -3.93 4.05 -7.40
N MET A 107 -4.26 5.30 -7.72
CA MET A 107 -3.99 6.44 -6.83
C MET A 107 -4.77 6.36 -5.51
N MET A 108 -6.02 5.88 -5.53
CA MET A 108 -6.83 5.64 -4.34
C MET A 108 -6.20 4.57 -3.45
N ILE A 109 -5.70 3.48 -4.03
CA ILE A 109 -4.98 2.43 -3.29
C ILE A 109 -3.75 3.03 -2.59
N LEU A 110 -2.96 3.84 -3.30
CA LEU A 110 -1.81 4.53 -2.71
C LEU A 110 -2.24 5.49 -1.58
N PHE A 111 -3.28 6.29 -1.80
CA PHE A 111 -3.77 7.25 -0.81
C PHE A 111 -4.23 6.56 0.47
N PHE A 112 -5.11 5.57 0.38
CA PHE A 112 -5.58 4.81 1.55
C PHE A 112 -4.46 3.99 2.18
N GLY A 113 -3.56 3.41 1.37
CA GLY A 113 -2.38 2.71 1.86
C GLY A 113 -1.44 3.61 2.65
N ALA A 114 -1.22 4.85 2.21
CA ALA A 114 -0.42 5.84 2.90
C ALA A 114 -1.07 6.28 4.23
N ILE A 115 -2.37 6.57 4.22
CA ILE A 115 -3.12 6.89 5.45
C ILE A 115 -3.01 5.73 6.44
N LEU A 116 -3.24 4.50 5.98
CA LEU A 116 -3.19 3.31 6.82
C LEU A 116 -1.79 3.11 7.40
N ALA A 117 -0.74 3.30 6.61
CA ALA A 117 0.65 3.23 7.09
C ALA A 117 0.94 4.28 8.18
N VAL A 118 0.44 5.51 8.03
CA VAL A 118 0.55 6.55 9.06
C VAL A 118 -0.19 6.14 10.33
N LEU A 119 -1.42 5.67 10.21
CA LEU A 119 -2.22 5.22 11.35
C LEU A 119 -1.57 4.04 12.08
N MET A 120 -1.05 3.04 11.36
CA MET A 120 -0.32 1.91 11.94
C MET A 120 0.96 2.39 12.66
N THR A 121 1.66 3.36 12.09
CA THR A 121 2.85 3.96 12.72
C THR A 121 2.50 4.67 14.02
N LEU A 122 1.45 5.49 14.02
CA LEU A 122 0.95 6.18 15.21
C LEU A 122 0.48 5.20 16.28
N PHE A 123 -0.25 4.15 15.88
CA PHE A 123 -0.71 3.09 16.79
C PHE A 123 0.48 2.43 17.52
N VAL A 124 1.50 2.02 16.78
CA VAL A 124 2.71 1.39 17.35
C VAL A 124 3.46 2.36 18.25
N PHE A 125 3.58 3.63 17.84
CA PHE A 125 4.24 4.67 18.64
C PHE A 125 3.53 4.90 19.98
N ILE A 126 2.21 5.11 19.96
CA ILE A 126 1.39 5.33 21.14
C ILE A 126 1.45 4.12 22.07
N ALA A 127 1.26 2.91 21.53
CA ALA A 127 1.28 1.69 22.33
C ALA A 127 2.65 1.45 23.01
N THR A 128 3.74 1.75 22.31
CA THR A 128 5.10 1.65 22.86
C THR A 128 5.35 2.71 23.94
N TRP A 129 4.86 3.93 23.74
CA TRP A 129 4.99 5.01 24.72
C TRP A 129 4.23 4.73 26.02
N ILE A 130 3.00 4.22 25.93
CA ILE A 130 2.19 3.82 27.09
C ILE A 130 2.88 2.69 27.86
N ALA A 131 3.41 1.68 27.16
CA ALA A 131 4.14 0.57 27.79
C ALA A 131 5.38 1.07 28.56
N LYS A 132 6.14 2.01 27.99
CA LYS A 132 7.31 2.60 28.66
C LYS A 132 6.93 3.37 29.93
N LYS A 133 5.83 4.13 29.89
CA LYS A 133 5.35 4.89 31.06
C LYS A 133 4.91 4.00 32.22
N ARG A 134 4.27 2.85 31.94
CA ARG A 134 3.89 1.88 32.99
C ARG A 134 5.09 1.33 33.74
N ILE A 135 6.14 0.93 33.01
CA ILE A 135 7.36 0.38 33.61
C ILE A 135 8.03 1.40 34.55
N LEU A 136 8.04 2.68 34.18
CA LEU A 136 8.60 3.76 35.01
C LEU A 136 7.75 4.11 36.23
N ALA A 137 6.47 3.72 36.26
CA ALA A 137 5.58 3.96 37.39
C ALA A 137 5.56 2.79 38.39
N GLU A 138 6.04 1.61 37.97
CA GLU A 138 6.07 0.37 38.76
C GLU A 138 7.45 0.05 39.34
N GLY A 139 8.51 0.77 38.94
CA GLY A 139 9.89 0.61 39.44
C GLY A 139 10.40 1.86 40.14
#